data_AF-V6KFM7-F1
#
_entry.id   AF-V6KFM7-F1
#
_cell.length_a   1.000
_cell.length_b   1.000
_cell.length_c   1.000
_cell.angle_alpha   90.00
_cell.angle_beta   90.00
_cell.angle_gamma   90.00
#
_symmetry.space_group_name_H-M   'P 1'
#
loop_
_entity.id
_entity.type
_entity.pdbx_description
1 polymer ?
#
loop_
_entity_poly.entity_id
_entity_poly.type
_entity_poly.pdbx_seq_one_letter_code
_entity_poly.pdbx_strand_id
1 'polypeptide(L)'
;MLTLHTAGLLVPGTGVEPLPGGAVALDGGTVAAVGPYEELADAYPQARTRRWAGVLTPGLVHLGAGPLLAHAYHPDPREADALGTDPLAGDALDALVLDDPRWGGSA
;
A
#
# COMPACT_ATOMS: atom_id res chain seq x y z
N MET A 1 13.83 -5.96 -15.36
CA MET A 1 13.91 -4.72 -16.17
C MET A 1 14.11 -3.60 -15.18
N LEU A 2 15.22 -2.88 -15.34
CA LEU A 2 15.65 -1.86 -14.42
C LEU A 2 14.87 -0.55 -14.63
N THR A 3 14.37 0.05 -13.56
CA THR A 3 13.64 1.33 -13.58
C THR A 3 14.09 2.24 -12.45
N LEU A 4 14.15 3.54 -12.71
CA LEU A 4 14.34 4.57 -11.69
C LEU A 4 13.00 5.23 -11.35
N HIS A 5 12.69 5.33 -10.07
CA HIS A 5 11.52 6.06 -9.57
C HIS A 5 12.00 7.23 -8.74
N THR A 6 11.65 8.46 -9.15
CA THR A 6 12.08 9.69 -8.48
C THR A 6 10.91 10.62 -8.23
N ALA A 7 11.02 11.45 -7.20
CA ALA A 7 10.04 12.45 -6.81
C ALA A 7 10.75 13.68 -6.22
N GLY A 8 9.98 14.74 -5.89
CA GLY A 8 10.54 15.94 -5.26
C GLY A 8 11.21 15.63 -3.90
N LEU A 9 10.69 14.63 -3.18
CA LEU A 9 11.28 14.08 -1.97
C LEU A 9 11.13 12.55 -1.98
N LEU A 10 12.20 11.84 -1.69
CA LEU A 10 12.16 10.41 -1.38
C LEU A 10 12.35 10.22 0.12
N VAL A 11 11.46 9.49 0.76
CA VAL A 11 11.63 9.02 2.14
C VAL A 11 11.88 7.51 2.06
N PRO A 12 13.14 7.01 2.16
CA PRO A 12 13.44 5.61 1.89
C PRO A 12 12.84 4.64 2.91
N GLY A 13 12.64 5.09 4.14
CA GLY A 13 12.13 4.28 5.23
C GLY A 13 12.57 4.81 6.60
N THR A 14 12.16 4.12 7.65
CA THR A 14 12.44 4.50 9.03
C THR A 14 13.94 4.52 9.31
N GLY A 15 14.43 5.60 9.92
CA GLY A 15 15.84 5.75 10.29
C GLY A 15 16.77 6.12 9.13
N VAL A 16 16.24 6.34 7.93
CA VAL A 16 17.00 6.82 6.77
C VAL A 16 16.60 8.27 6.50
N GLU A 17 17.61 9.13 6.32
CA GLU A 17 17.38 10.54 6.01
C GLU A 17 16.60 10.70 4.70
N PRO A 18 15.55 11.55 4.65
CA PRO A 18 14.88 11.90 3.41
C PRO A 18 15.85 12.52 2.38
N LEU A 19 15.63 12.19 1.11
CA LEU A 19 16.46 12.62 -0.02
C LEU A 19 15.65 13.56 -0.91
N PRO A 20 15.86 14.88 -0.84
CA PRO A 20 15.33 15.83 -1.82
C PRO A 20 15.80 15.46 -3.23
N GLY A 21 14.88 15.33 -4.18
CA GLY A 21 15.20 14.87 -5.54
C GLY A 21 15.77 13.44 -5.60
N GLY A 22 15.56 12.63 -4.56
CA GLY A 22 16.05 11.26 -4.50
C GLY A 22 15.35 10.32 -5.49
N ALA A 23 15.95 9.15 -5.68
CA ALA A 23 15.43 8.08 -6.51
C ALA A 23 15.67 6.70 -5.89
N VAL A 24 14.83 5.75 -6.30
CA VAL A 24 15.02 4.31 -6.05
C VAL A 24 15.13 3.59 -7.39
N ALA A 25 16.15 2.75 -7.51
CA ALA A 25 16.32 1.82 -8.62
C ALA A 25 15.62 0.50 -8.26
N LEU A 26 14.82 -0.02 -9.19
CA LEU A 26 14.13 -1.29 -9.06
C LEU A 26 14.58 -2.23 -10.18
N ASP A 27 14.96 -3.46 -9.83
CA ASP A 27 15.10 -4.55 -10.80
C ASP A 27 14.18 -5.71 -10.42
N GLY A 28 13.32 -6.11 -11.36
CA GLY A 28 12.41 -7.25 -11.16
C GLY A 28 11.43 -7.10 -9.99
N GLY A 29 11.19 -5.87 -9.51
CA GLY A 29 10.35 -5.60 -8.34
C GLY A 29 11.12 -5.53 -7.01
N THR A 30 12.45 -5.69 -7.03
CA THR A 30 13.32 -5.55 -5.85
C THR A 30 14.09 -4.24 -5.92
N VAL A 31 14.32 -3.62 -4.76
CA VAL A 31 15.16 -2.43 -4.63
C VAL A 31 16.62 -2.80 -4.91
N ALA A 32 17.17 -2.25 -5.98
CA ALA A 32 18.57 -2.44 -6.38
C ALA A 32 19.49 -1.36 -5.77
N ALA A 33 19.00 -0.12 -5.66
CA ALA A 33 19.73 1.00 -5.05
C ALA A 33 18.78 2.13 -4.64
N VAL A 34 19.22 2.95 -3.69
CA VAL A 34 18.54 4.18 -3.25
C VAL A 34 19.58 5.28 -3.14
N GLY A 35 19.28 6.48 -3.64
CA GLY A 35 20.23 7.59 -3.60
C GLY A 35 19.74 8.83 -4.35
N PRO A 36 20.61 9.83 -4.54
CA PRO A 36 20.33 10.98 -5.39
C PRO A 36 19.98 10.55 -6.82
N TYR A 37 19.02 11.21 -7.46
CA TYR A 37 18.59 10.83 -8.82
C TYR A 37 19.74 10.87 -9.82
N GLU A 38 20.59 11.90 -9.81
CA GLU A 38 21.67 12.06 -10.79
C GLU A 38 22.69 10.92 -10.68
N GLU A 39 23.08 10.54 -9.46
CA GLU A 39 24.01 9.42 -9.24
C GLU A 39 23.43 8.09 -9.75
N LEU A 40 22.14 7.83 -9.51
CA LEU A 40 21.49 6.62 -10.00
C LEU A 40 21.26 6.65 -11.52
N ALA A 41 21.00 7.82 -12.10
CA ALA A 41 20.85 7.98 -13.54
C ALA A 41 22.18 7.71 -14.27
N ASP A 42 23.29 8.17 -13.71
CA ASP A 42 24.64 7.90 -14.22
C ASP A 42 25.04 6.43 -14.07
N ALA A 43 24.72 5.81 -12.92
CA ALA A 43 25.01 4.39 -12.67
C ALA A 43 24.15 3.44 -13.53
N TYR A 44 22.94 3.88 -13.89
CA TYR A 44 21.94 3.07 -14.60
C TYR A 44 21.37 3.79 -15.83
N PRO A 45 22.19 4.11 -16.85
CA PRO A 45 21.78 4.95 -17.98
C PRO A 45 20.69 4.32 -18.84
N GLN A 46 20.59 2.98 -18.86
CA GLN A 46 19.56 2.23 -19.56
C GLN A 46 18.23 2.10 -18.79
N ALA A 47 18.19 2.49 -17.51
CA ALA A 47 16.99 2.35 -16.70
C ALA A 47 15.92 3.32 -17.17
N ARG A 48 14.68 2.82 -17.31
CA ARG A 48 13.55 3.70 -17.62
C ARG A 48 13.22 4.53 -16.38
N THR A 49 13.28 5.84 -16.50
CA THR A 49 12.92 6.77 -15.41
C THR A 49 11.41 7.04 -15.39
N ARG A 50 10.83 6.98 -14.19
CA ARG A 50 9.47 7.45 -13.88
C ARG A 50 9.55 8.54 -12.81
N ARG A 51 9.03 9.72 -13.16
CA ARG A 51 8.93 10.86 -12.24
C ARG A 51 7.53 10.93 -11.65
N TRP A 52 7.46 11.12 -10.34
CA TRP A 52 6.21 11.26 -9.59
C TRP A 52 6.12 12.66 -9.00
N ALA A 53 4.90 13.16 -8.86
CA ALA A 53 4.66 14.41 -8.13
C ALA A 53 4.78 14.16 -6.61
N GLY A 54 5.27 15.16 -5.87
CA GLY A 54 5.27 15.15 -4.41
C GLY A 54 6.34 14.25 -3.79
N VAL A 55 5.92 13.37 -2.88
CA VAL A 55 6.79 12.53 -2.04
C VAL A 55 6.64 11.06 -2.41
N LEU A 56 7.76 10.36 -2.54
CA LEU A 56 7.81 8.91 -2.69
C LEU A 56 8.19 8.28 -1.34
N THR A 57 7.38 7.35 -0.84
CA THR A 57 7.57 6.65 0.44
C THR A 57 7.38 5.14 0.25
N PRO A 58 7.85 4.29 1.20
CA PRO A 58 7.36 2.93 1.32
C PRO A 58 5.83 2.89 1.37
N GLY A 59 5.28 1.78 0.88
CA GLY A 59 3.86 1.47 1.08
C GLY A 59 3.57 1.28 2.57
N LEU A 60 2.38 1.72 2.99
CA LEU A 60 1.93 1.50 4.36
C LEU A 60 1.63 0.01 4.60
N VAL A 61 1.99 -0.48 5.78
CA VAL A 61 1.67 -1.85 6.21
C VAL A 61 0.59 -1.80 7.28
N HIS A 62 -0.54 -2.46 7.03
CA HIS A 62 -1.61 -2.59 8.01
C HIS A 62 -1.46 -3.89 8.82
N LEU A 63 -0.83 -3.80 9.99
CA LEU A 63 -0.52 -4.97 10.83
C LEU A 63 -1.76 -5.71 11.37
N GLY A 64 -2.92 -5.04 11.41
CA GLY A 64 -4.19 -5.59 11.88
C GLY A 64 -5.10 -6.16 10.77
N ALA A 65 -4.63 -6.26 9.53
CA ALA A 65 -5.48 -6.66 8.40
C ALA A 65 -6.04 -8.07 8.53
N GLY A 66 -5.25 -9.01 9.07
CA GLY A 66 -5.64 -10.43 9.14
C GLY A 66 -6.99 -10.63 9.84
N PRO A 67 -7.14 -10.20 11.10
CA PRO A 67 -8.42 -10.27 11.80
C PRO A 67 -9.57 -9.54 11.08
N LEU A 68 -9.32 -8.38 10.46
CA LEU A 68 -10.35 -7.66 9.71
C LEU A 68 -10.82 -8.41 8.46
N LEU A 69 -9.96 -9.16 7.80
CA LEU A 69 -10.29 -9.91 6.59
C LEU A 69 -10.84 -11.31 6.87
N ALA A 70 -10.51 -11.89 8.03
CA ALA A 70 -10.87 -13.27 8.37
C ALA A 70 -11.97 -13.38 9.43
N HIS A 71 -12.14 -12.36 10.29
CA HIS A 71 -12.97 -12.42 11.49
C HIS A 71 -13.88 -11.20 11.67
N ALA A 72 -14.05 -10.41 10.61
CA ALA A 72 -15.03 -9.33 10.57
C ALA A 72 -15.86 -9.43 9.29
N TYR A 73 -17.11 -9.01 9.39
CA TYR A 73 -17.99 -8.77 8.25
C TYR A 73 -18.03 -7.29 7.94
N HIS A 74 -17.76 -6.92 6.69
CA HIS A 74 -17.84 -5.55 6.21
C HIS A 74 -19.18 -5.38 5.48
N PRO A 75 -20.15 -4.65 6.07
CA PRO A 75 -21.49 -4.58 5.50
C PRO A 75 -21.49 -4.10 4.04
N ASP A 76 -22.25 -4.78 3.19
CA ASP A 76 -22.49 -4.29 1.83
C ASP A 76 -23.15 -2.90 1.93
N PRO A 77 -22.83 -1.94 1.04
CA PRO A 77 -23.45 -0.61 1.07
C PRO A 77 -24.99 -0.61 1.08
N ARG A 78 -25.65 -1.67 0.59
CA ARG A 78 -27.11 -1.84 0.64
C ARG A 78 -27.65 -2.15 2.03
N GLU A 79 -26.80 -2.65 2.93
CA GLU A 79 -27.14 -2.99 4.32
C GLU A 79 -26.81 -1.88 5.31
N ALA A 80 -26.20 -0.79 4.84
CA ALA A 80 -25.69 0.29 5.69
C ALA A 80 -26.77 0.91 6.59
N ASP A 81 -28.02 1.03 6.12
CA ASP A 81 -29.13 1.55 6.93
C ASP A 81 -29.48 0.65 8.12
N ALA A 82 -29.20 -0.66 8.02
CA ALA A 82 -29.53 -1.64 9.05
C ALA A 82 -28.33 -2.00 9.94
N LEU A 83 -27.13 -2.08 9.36
CA LEU A 83 -25.92 -2.57 10.02
C LEU A 83 -24.87 -1.49 10.28
N GLY A 84 -25.03 -0.31 9.69
CA GLY A 84 -23.99 0.71 9.65
C GLY A 84 -22.91 0.39 8.60
N THR A 85 -21.85 1.20 8.60
CA THR A 85 -20.72 1.10 7.66
C THR A 85 -19.44 0.58 8.31
N ASP A 86 -19.43 0.39 9.62
CA ASP A 86 -18.27 -0.11 10.34
C ASP A 86 -18.22 -1.65 10.28
N PRO A 87 -17.01 -2.25 10.26
CA PRO A 87 -16.88 -3.70 10.29
C PRO A 87 -17.48 -4.29 11.56
N LEU A 88 -18.23 -5.38 11.43
CA LEU A 88 -18.84 -6.13 12.53
C LEU A 88 -17.96 -7.33 12.90
N ALA A 89 -17.67 -7.49 14.18
CA ALA A 89 -16.85 -8.58 14.72
C ALA A 89 -17.38 -9.05 16.09
N GLY A 90 -16.91 -10.21 16.55
CA GLY A 90 -17.33 -10.79 17.84
C GLY A 90 -18.84 -10.99 17.94
N ASP A 91 -19.44 -10.66 19.08
CA ASP A 91 -20.88 -10.87 19.34
C ASP A 91 -21.80 -10.24 18.27
N ALA A 92 -21.41 -9.10 17.69
CA ALA A 92 -22.19 -8.44 16.64
C ALA A 92 -22.17 -9.24 15.32
N LEU A 93 -21.06 -9.91 15.03
CA LEU A 93 -20.92 -10.83 13.91
C LEU A 93 -21.66 -12.15 14.19
N ASP A 94 -21.52 -12.69 15.40
CA ASP A 94 -22.16 -13.95 15.80
C ASP A 94 -23.70 -13.85 15.80
N ALA A 95 -24.23 -12.63 15.99
CA ALA A 95 -25.66 -12.36 15.88
C ALA A 95 -26.18 -12.36 14.43
N LEU A 96 -25.31 -12.32 13.42
CA LEU A 96 -25.69 -12.34 12.01
C LEU A 96 -25.78 -13.77 11.48
N VAL A 97 -26.87 -14.05 10.79
CA VAL A 97 -26.94 -15.24 9.92
C VAL A 97 -26.24 -14.88 8.61
N LEU A 98 -25.05 -15.44 8.43
CA LEU A 98 -24.23 -15.27 7.23
C LEU A 98 -24.32 -16.53 6.37
N ASP A 99 -24.72 -16.34 5.12
CA ASP A 99 -24.63 -17.35 4.07
C ASP A 99 -23.46 -17.00 3.12
N ASP A 100 -23.06 -17.96 2.29
CA ASP A 100 -21.93 -17.77 1.35
C ASP A 100 -22.08 -16.54 0.45
N PRO A 101 -23.28 -16.22 -0.09
CA PRO A 101 -23.47 -15.00 -0.88
C PRO A 101 -23.23 -13.72 -0.07
N ARG A 102 -23.76 -13.64 1.16
CA ARG A 102 -23.58 -12.45 2.01
C ARG A 102 -22.13 -12.32 2.43
N TRP A 103 -21.47 -13.41 2.81
CA TRP A 103 -20.03 -13.40 3.10
C TRP A 103 -19.20 -12.96 1.89
N GLY A 104 -19.54 -13.41 0.69
CA GLY A 104 -18.89 -12.99 -0.55
C GLY A 104 -19.15 -11.53 -0.95
N GLY A 105 -20.21 -10.91 -0.39
CA GLY A 105 -20.51 -9.49 -0.52
C GLY A 105 -19.79 -8.59 0.49
N SER A 106 -19.06 -9.19 1.45
CA SER A 106 -18.22 -8.44 2.38
C SER A 106 -17.09 -7.74 1.60
N ALA A 107 -17.11 -6.42 1.60
CA ALA A 107 -16.15 -5.58 0.87
C ALA A 107 -14.79 -5.45 1.57
#